data_AF-S5DNF2-F1
#
_entry.id   AF-S5DNF2-F1
#
_cell.length_a   1.000
_cell.length_b   1.000
_cell.length_c   1.000
_cell.angle_alpha   90.00
_cell.angle_beta   90.00
_cell.angle_gamma   90.00
#
_symmetry.space_group_name_H-M   'P 1'
#
loop_
_entity.id
_entity.type
_entity.pdbx_description
1 polymer ?
#
loop_
_entity_poly.entity_id
_entity_poly.type
_entity_poly.pdbx_seq_one_letter_code
_entity_poly.pdbx_strand_id
1 'polypeptide(L)'
;IGQQRLKELIDKLEYPFLGGNVFDTEWDEPVFESTAFFEKGGVSVAVIGQHFPYTPIANPNYMVKGWSFGIRPEVLQKNVDKAKKQGAEIVVLLSHNGFDVDQKLAATIQGIDVILTGHTHDAIPKGIRIKDTLLLSSGSHGKYLGRVDLKVKNGKVVDTSSNLIPVFSDIVAPDKEMTKLIKQIRSPYEKECNRIIGKTDNLLYRRGNFNGSWDDVICDAIMQERDTEISLS
;
A
#
# COMPACT_ATOMS: atom_id res chain seq x y z
N ILE A 1 -9.08 1.98 19.23
CA ILE A 1 -8.91 1.83 17.75
C ILE A 1 -8.81 3.22 17.11
N GLY A 2 -8.40 3.34 15.85
CA GLY A 2 -8.14 4.66 15.22
C GLY A 2 -6.76 5.22 15.57
N GLN A 3 -6.61 6.55 15.60
CA GLN A 3 -5.32 7.24 15.78
C GLN A 3 -4.48 6.74 16.97
N GLN A 4 -5.08 6.57 18.15
CA GLN A 4 -4.34 6.10 19.33
C GLN A 4 -3.71 4.72 19.08
N ARG A 5 -4.48 3.81 18.50
CA ARG A 5 -3.98 2.46 18.20
C ARG A 5 -2.91 2.50 17.11
N LEU A 6 -3.05 3.39 16.12
CA LEU A 6 -2.02 3.59 15.11
C LEU A 6 -0.71 4.06 15.75
N LYS A 7 -0.74 5.04 16.65
CA LYS A 7 0.44 5.54 17.37
C LYS A 7 1.13 4.44 18.18
N GLU A 8 0.36 3.66 18.96
CA GLU A 8 0.89 2.50 19.69
C GLU A 8 1.58 1.45 18.79
N LEU A 9 1.12 1.31 17.54
CA LEU A 9 1.72 0.39 16.57
C LEU A 9 2.97 1.01 15.94
N ILE A 10 2.95 2.31 15.63
CA ILE A 10 4.12 3.05 15.12
C ILE A 10 5.28 2.96 16.12
N ASP A 11 5.01 3.10 17.42
CA ASP A 11 6.02 3.00 18.48
C ASP A 11 6.71 1.63 18.55
N LYS A 12 6.13 0.60 17.91
CA LYS A 12 6.68 -0.76 17.84
C LYS A 12 7.38 -1.07 16.52
N LEU A 13 7.36 -0.15 15.56
CA LEU A 13 8.01 -0.36 14.27
C LEU A 13 9.51 -0.12 14.41
N GLU A 14 10.30 -1.04 13.86
CA GLU A 14 11.76 -0.91 13.75
C GLU A 14 12.17 -0.23 12.43
N TYR A 15 11.20 0.35 11.72
CA TYR A 15 11.37 1.00 10.43
C TYR A 15 10.48 2.24 10.32
N PRO A 16 10.82 3.20 9.43
CA PRO A 16 10.10 4.47 9.34
C PRO A 16 8.63 4.29 8.93
N PHE A 17 7.75 5.01 9.61
CA PHE A 17 6.36 5.21 9.19
C PHE A 17 6.23 6.57 8.51
N LEU A 18 6.02 6.57 7.19
CA LEU A 18 6.06 7.76 6.36
C LEU A 18 4.66 8.20 5.92
N GLY A 19 4.39 9.50 5.87
CA GLY A 19 3.09 10.05 5.50
C GLY A 19 3.14 11.51 5.08
N GLY A 20 3.74 11.79 3.91
CA GLY A 20 3.98 13.15 3.41
C GLY A 20 2.73 13.92 2.95
N ASN A 21 1.53 13.36 3.06
CA ASN A 21 0.26 14.00 2.73
C ASN A 21 -0.77 13.99 3.87
N VAL A 22 -0.34 13.66 5.09
CA VAL A 22 -1.20 13.72 6.29
C VAL A 22 -0.86 14.97 7.08
N PHE A 23 -1.84 15.83 7.25
CA PHE A 23 -1.68 17.14 7.89
C PHE A 23 -2.72 17.31 8.98
N ASP A 24 -2.41 18.00 10.08
CA ASP A 24 -3.43 18.32 11.06
C ASP A 24 -4.41 19.37 10.51
N THR A 25 -5.63 19.42 11.03
CA THR A 25 -6.67 20.33 10.53
C THR A 25 -6.69 21.70 11.22
N GLU A 26 -5.85 21.93 12.23
CA GLU A 26 -5.82 23.16 13.01
C GLU A 26 -4.77 24.14 12.48
N TRP A 27 -3.56 23.63 12.19
CA TRP A 27 -2.40 24.42 11.79
C TRP A 27 -1.88 24.07 10.38
N ASP A 28 -2.42 23.03 9.74
CA ASP A 28 -1.94 22.47 8.46
C ASP A 28 -0.43 22.14 8.52
N GLU A 29 -0.02 21.49 9.61
CA GLU A 29 1.33 20.95 9.82
C GLU A 29 1.38 19.45 9.50
N PRO A 30 2.52 18.93 8.99
CA PRO A 30 2.68 17.51 8.75
C PRO A 30 2.51 16.69 10.05
N VAL A 31 1.68 15.64 9.99
CA VAL A 31 1.46 14.72 11.13
C VAL A 31 2.57 13.67 11.23
N PHE A 32 3.13 13.27 10.09
CA PHE A 32 4.15 12.24 9.99
C PHE A 32 5.36 12.75 9.20
N GLU A 33 6.51 12.15 9.46
CA GLU A 33 7.68 12.34 8.60
C GLU A 33 7.35 11.95 7.15
N SER A 34 7.78 12.79 6.21
CA SER A 34 7.47 12.55 4.79
C SER A 34 8.45 11.59 4.12
N THR A 35 9.71 11.62 4.58
CA THR A 35 10.85 11.06 3.84
C THR A 35 11.80 10.34 4.78
N ALA A 36 12.30 9.17 4.37
CA ALA A 36 13.44 8.50 4.98
C ALA A 36 14.56 8.31 3.95
N PHE A 37 15.81 8.34 4.42
CA PHE A 37 16.99 8.16 3.57
C PHE A 37 17.66 6.83 3.89
N PHE A 38 18.13 6.16 2.85
CA PHE A 38 18.82 4.89 2.92
C PHE A 38 20.05 4.92 2.03
N GLU A 39 21.14 4.30 2.48
CA GLU A 39 22.29 4.03 1.63
C GLU A 39 22.29 2.55 1.22
N LYS A 40 22.31 2.29 -0.09
CA LYS A 40 22.36 0.92 -0.63
C LYS A 40 23.32 0.85 -1.80
N GLY A 41 24.32 -0.01 -1.70
CA GLY A 41 25.33 -0.17 -2.75
C GLY A 41 26.12 1.11 -3.05
N GLY A 42 26.33 1.97 -2.05
CA GLY A 42 26.98 3.28 -2.20
C GLY A 42 26.12 4.35 -2.88
N VAL A 43 24.81 4.10 -3.04
CA VAL A 43 23.84 5.05 -3.62
C VAL A 43 22.93 5.57 -2.51
N SER A 44 22.73 6.88 -2.47
CA SER A 44 21.79 7.55 -1.57
C SER A 44 20.36 7.52 -2.13
N VAL A 45 19.44 6.89 -1.40
CA VAL A 45 18.04 6.68 -1.78
C VAL A 45 17.12 7.37 -0.79
N ALA A 46 16.29 8.29 -1.25
CA ALA A 46 15.18 8.84 -0.49
C ALA A 46 13.89 8.08 -0.81
N VAL A 47 13.17 7.66 0.24
CA VAL A 47 11.83 7.09 0.14
C VAL A 47 10.84 8.11 0.71
N ILE A 48 9.87 8.52 -0.10
CA ILE A 48 8.79 9.44 0.28
C ILE A 48 7.49 8.64 0.42
N GLY A 49 6.78 8.79 1.54
CA GLY A 49 5.51 8.10 1.79
C GLY A 49 4.27 8.91 1.41
N GLN A 50 3.25 8.24 0.87
CA GLN A 50 1.90 8.80 0.66
C GLN A 50 0.83 7.84 1.17
N HIS A 51 -0.08 8.35 2.00
CA HIS A 51 -1.26 7.64 2.48
C HIS A 51 -2.41 7.83 1.50
N PHE A 52 -3.44 6.96 1.59
CA PHE A 52 -4.62 7.08 0.77
C PHE A 52 -5.33 8.44 0.98
N PRO A 53 -5.48 9.27 -0.07
CA PRO A 53 -6.01 10.63 0.04
C PRO A 53 -7.42 10.73 0.62
N TYR A 54 -8.25 9.71 0.41
CA TYR A 54 -9.67 9.75 0.76
C TYR A 54 -9.99 9.00 2.06
N THR A 55 -8.99 8.75 2.90
CA THR A 55 -9.14 8.02 4.17
C THR A 55 -10.30 8.51 5.05
N PRO A 56 -10.53 9.84 5.24
CA PRO A 56 -11.60 10.34 6.10
C PRO A 56 -13.03 10.08 5.59
N ILE A 57 -13.21 9.89 4.28
CA ILE A 57 -14.53 9.64 3.66
C ILE A 57 -14.76 8.15 3.35
N ALA A 58 -13.68 7.37 3.23
CA ALA A 58 -13.76 5.92 3.02
C ALA A 58 -13.97 5.12 4.31
N ASN A 59 -13.86 5.75 5.48
CA ASN A 59 -13.93 5.11 6.79
C ASN A 59 -14.67 6.02 7.78
N PRO A 60 -15.09 5.51 8.96
CA PRO A 60 -15.68 6.37 9.98
C PRO A 60 -14.72 7.50 10.40
N ASN A 61 -15.07 8.74 10.05
CA ASN A 61 -14.21 9.91 10.19
C ASN A 61 -13.66 10.11 11.61
N TYR A 62 -14.39 9.71 12.65
CA TYR A 62 -13.92 9.80 14.04
C TYR A 62 -12.62 9.03 14.30
N MET A 63 -12.27 8.03 13.47
CA MET A 63 -11.03 7.26 13.61
C MET A 63 -9.78 8.06 13.25
N VAL A 64 -9.92 9.16 12.50
CA VAL A 64 -8.84 10.04 12.03
C VAL A 64 -9.14 11.53 12.30
N LYS A 65 -10.02 11.82 13.27
CA LYS A 65 -10.44 13.18 13.61
C LYS A 65 -9.25 14.12 13.82
N GLY A 66 -9.29 15.29 13.19
CA GLY A 66 -8.22 16.29 13.30
C GLY A 66 -7.07 16.09 12.33
N TRP A 67 -7.13 15.06 11.48
CA TRP A 67 -6.20 14.85 10.37
C TRP A 67 -6.90 15.04 9.03
N SER A 68 -6.22 15.73 8.12
CA SER A 68 -6.55 15.84 6.71
C SER A 68 -5.63 14.95 5.89
N PHE A 69 -6.21 14.39 4.83
CA PHE A 69 -5.54 13.59 3.83
C PHE A 69 -5.86 14.21 2.47
N GLY A 70 -4.98 14.03 1.48
CA GLY A 70 -5.25 14.58 0.17
C GLY A 70 -4.18 14.28 -0.85
N ILE A 71 -4.51 14.53 -2.11
CA ILE A 71 -3.54 14.58 -3.20
C ILE A 71 -2.92 15.98 -3.15
N ARG A 72 -1.72 16.08 -2.59
CA ARG A 72 -1.01 17.36 -2.36
C ARG A 72 0.24 17.44 -3.26
N PRO A 73 0.10 17.66 -4.59
CA PRO A 73 1.21 17.55 -5.54
C PRO A 73 2.32 18.58 -5.27
N GLU A 74 1.97 19.78 -4.80
CA GLU A 74 2.96 20.81 -4.44
C GLU A 74 3.81 20.41 -3.22
N VAL A 75 3.19 19.79 -2.22
CA VAL A 75 3.89 19.24 -1.05
C VAL A 75 4.80 18.09 -1.47
N LEU A 76 4.31 17.20 -2.34
CA LEU A 76 5.10 16.11 -2.89
C LEU A 76 6.32 16.64 -3.67
N GLN A 77 6.14 17.62 -4.57
CA GLN A 77 7.25 18.22 -5.31
C GLN A 77 8.28 18.85 -4.37
N LYS A 78 7.83 19.61 -3.36
CA LYS A 78 8.72 20.19 -2.32
C LYS A 78 9.52 19.11 -1.58
N ASN A 79 8.90 17.97 -1.24
CA ASN A 79 9.59 16.86 -0.59
C ASN A 79 10.63 16.21 -1.52
N VAL A 80 10.30 16.02 -2.80
CA VAL A 80 11.25 15.51 -3.81
C VAL A 80 12.44 16.46 -3.96
N ASP A 81 12.20 17.76 -4.10
CA ASP A 81 13.25 18.77 -4.25
C ASP A 81 14.13 18.85 -3.00
N LYS A 82 13.52 18.80 -1.80
CA LYS A 82 14.23 18.75 -0.52
C LYS A 82 15.13 17.51 -0.43
N ALA A 83 14.62 16.34 -0.81
CA ALA A 83 15.39 15.10 -0.80
C ALA A 83 16.61 15.17 -1.74
N LYS A 84 16.42 15.68 -2.95
CA LYS A 84 17.53 15.88 -3.90
C LYS A 84 18.55 16.89 -3.41
N LYS A 85 18.10 18.01 -2.82
CA LYS A 85 18.99 19.01 -2.21
C LYS A 85 19.81 18.44 -1.05
N GLN A 86 19.28 17.44 -0.35
CA GLN A 86 19.97 16.70 0.71
C GLN A 86 20.88 15.58 0.17
N GLY A 87 21.04 15.46 -1.15
CA GLY A 87 21.97 14.52 -1.77
C GLY A 87 21.37 13.15 -2.09
N ALA A 88 20.04 13.01 -2.13
CA ALA A 88 19.43 11.81 -2.69
C ALA A 88 19.75 11.71 -4.19
N GLU A 89 20.38 10.60 -4.58
CA GLU A 89 20.63 10.25 -5.97
C GLU A 89 19.40 9.59 -6.60
N ILE A 90 18.63 8.86 -5.79
CA ILE A 90 17.39 8.17 -6.18
C ILE A 90 16.25 8.62 -5.28
N VAL A 91 15.08 8.89 -5.87
CA VAL A 91 13.85 9.19 -5.16
C VAL A 91 12.78 8.14 -5.49
N VAL A 92 12.34 7.43 -4.46
CA VAL A 92 11.26 6.44 -4.51
C VAL A 92 10.02 7.00 -3.84
N LEU A 93 8.88 6.99 -4.53
CA LEU A 93 7.58 7.25 -3.93
C LEU A 93 6.94 5.92 -3.52
N LEU A 94 6.79 5.70 -2.21
CA LEU A 94 6.01 4.59 -1.66
C LEU A 94 4.57 5.07 -1.45
N SER A 95 3.70 4.72 -2.39
CA SER A 95 2.39 5.34 -2.51
C SER A 95 1.23 4.39 -2.22
N HIS A 96 0.24 4.91 -1.49
CA HIS A 96 -1.07 4.30 -1.34
C HIS A 96 -2.18 5.17 -1.97
N ASN A 97 -1.86 6.00 -2.97
CA ASN A 97 -2.86 6.83 -3.66
C ASN A 97 -3.80 6.02 -4.56
N GLY A 98 -3.27 4.98 -5.19
CA GLY A 98 -3.95 4.21 -6.23
C GLY A 98 -3.34 4.43 -7.62
N PHE A 99 -3.47 3.42 -8.47
CA PHE A 99 -2.74 3.31 -9.73
C PHE A 99 -2.92 4.54 -10.62
N ASP A 100 -4.16 4.96 -10.89
CA ASP A 100 -4.43 6.09 -11.80
C ASP A 100 -3.94 7.44 -11.27
N VAL A 101 -4.06 7.66 -9.96
CA VAL A 101 -3.53 8.86 -9.31
C VAL A 101 -2.01 8.89 -9.44
N ASP A 102 -1.35 7.76 -9.17
CA ASP A 102 0.10 7.66 -9.26
C ASP A 102 0.62 7.74 -10.70
N GLN A 103 -0.12 7.23 -11.69
CA GLN A 103 0.17 7.46 -13.11
C GLN A 103 0.14 8.95 -13.44
N LYS A 104 -0.87 9.68 -12.94
CA LYS A 104 -0.95 11.12 -13.13
C LYS A 104 0.20 11.85 -12.44
N LEU A 105 0.54 11.47 -11.20
CA LEU A 105 1.67 12.06 -10.46
C LEU A 105 3.00 11.79 -11.16
N ALA A 106 3.23 10.59 -11.70
CA ALA A 106 4.42 10.28 -12.49
C ALA A 106 4.58 11.20 -13.71
N ALA A 107 3.46 11.64 -14.30
CA ALA A 107 3.45 12.56 -15.43
C ALA A 107 3.66 14.03 -15.02
N THR A 108 3.41 14.42 -13.76
CA THR A 108 3.42 15.83 -13.33
C THR A 108 4.55 16.19 -12.38
N ILE A 109 4.94 15.28 -11.49
CA ILE A 109 6.00 15.51 -10.50
C ILE A 109 7.34 15.17 -11.12
N GLN A 110 8.30 16.08 -10.99
CA GLN A 110 9.64 15.92 -11.53
C GLN A 110 10.57 15.33 -10.49
N GLY A 111 11.44 14.44 -10.94
CA GLY A 111 12.54 13.92 -10.13
C GLY A 111 12.24 12.71 -9.28
N ILE A 112 11.06 12.08 -9.44
CA ILE A 112 10.80 10.74 -8.91
C ILE A 112 11.38 9.72 -9.90
N ASP A 113 12.15 8.76 -9.42
CA ASP A 113 12.73 7.69 -10.25
C ASP A 113 11.83 6.46 -10.27
N VAL A 114 11.21 6.12 -9.13
CA VAL A 114 10.35 4.95 -8.97
C VAL A 114 9.10 5.29 -8.17
N ILE A 115 7.94 4.80 -8.60
CA ILE A 115 6.71 4.77 -7.80
C ILE A 115 6.34 3.31 -7.54
N LEU A 116 6.22 2.96 -6.25
CA LEU A 116 5.66 1.69 -5.80
C LEU A 116 4.22 1.97 -5.35
N THR A 117 3.25 1.61 -6.18
CA THR A 117 1.84 1.97 -5.99
C THR A 117 1.01 0.82 -5.40
N GLY A 118 0.20 1.15 -4.39
CA GLY A 118 -0.75 0.25 -3.73
C GLY A 118 -2.22 0.63 -3.97
N HIS A 119 -3.05 0.39 -2.96
CA HIS A 119 -4.49 0.69 -2.87
C HIS A 119 -5.42 -0.07 -3.84
N THR A 120 -5.15 0.04 -5.14
CA THR A 120 -5.98 -0.48 -6.25
C THR A 120 -5.82 -1.98 -6.50
N HIS A 121 -4.79 -2.58 -5.90
CA HIS A 121 -4.49 -4.02 -5.99
C HIS A 121 -4.23 -4.52 -7.41
N ASP A 122 -3.76 -3.65 -8.30
CA ASP A 122 -3.35 -4.02 -9.65
C ASP A 122 -2.07 -4.85 -9.62
N ALA A 123 -2.00 -5.89 -10.45
CA ALA A 123 -0.78 -6.66 -10.64
C ALA A 123 -0.32 -6.43 -12.08
N ILE A 124 0.69 -5.60 -12.27
CA ILE A 124 1.25 -5.33 -13.59
C ILE A 124 2.54 -6.15 -13.77
N PRO A 125 2.60 -7.12 -14.71
CA PRO A 125 3.75 -8.03 -14.84
C PRO A 125 5.08 -7.32 -15.08
N LYS A 126 5.05 -6.15 -15.73
CA LYS A 126 6.18 -5.25 -15.92
C LYS A 126 5.75 -3.84 -15.55
N GLY A 127 6.66 -3.11 -14.91
CA GLY A 127 6.48 -1.71 -14.57
C GLY A 127 6.22 -0.84 -15.79
N ILE A 128 5.37 0.17 -15.64
CA ILE A 128 5.05 1.15 -16.67
C ILE A 128 6.01 2.33 -16.52
N ARG A 129 6.65 2.72 -17.63
CA ARG A 129 7.50 3.91 -17.66
C ARG A 129 6.67 5.11 -18.11
N ILE A 130 6.62 6.15 -17.26
CA ILE A 130 5.98 7.43 -17.56
C ILE A 130 7.05 8.50 -17.41
N LYS A 131 7.48 9.10 -18.53
CA LYS A 131 8.68 9.93 -18.61
C LYS A 131 9.90 9.17 -18.04
N ASP A 132 10.57 9.75 -17.05
CA ASP A 132 11.74 9.17 -16.41
C ASP A 132 11.39 8.23 -15.24
N THR A 133 10.12 8.18 -14.85
CA THR A 133 9.63 7.45 -13.67
C THR A 133 9.19 6.03 -14.03
N LEU A 134 9.65 5.03 -13.27
CA LEU A 134 9.14 3.65 -13.34
C LEU A 134 8.05 3.43 -12.28
N LEU A 135 6.85 3.06 -12.70
CA LEU A 135 5.72 2.75 -11.82
C LEU A 135 5.47 1.24 -11.78
N LEU A 136 5.43 0.66 -10.58
CA LEU A 136 5.17 -0.77 -10.35
C LEU A 136 4.05 -0.98 -9.32
N SER A 137 3.12 -1.90 -9.61
CA SER A 137 2.15 -2.42 -8.65
C SER A 137 2.24 -3.95 -8.57
N SER A 138 2.29 -4.49 -7.35
CA SER A 138 2.53 -5.90 -7.06
C SER A 138 1.27 -6.68 -6.65
N GLY A 139 0.09 -6.14 -6.92
CA GLY A 139 -1.17 -6.78 -6.59
C GLY A 139 -1.52 -6.67 -5.11
N SER A 140 -1.96 -7.78 -4.52
CA SER A 140 -2.46 -7.83 -3.15
C SER A 140 -2.29 -9.21 -2.52
N HIS A 141 -2.55 -9.31 -1.21
CA HIS A 141 -2.59 -10.56 -0.45
C HIS A 141 -1.27 -11.37 -0.49
N GLY A 142 -0.13 -10.71 -0.69
CA GLY A 142 1.18 -11.36 -0.75
C GLY A 142 1.36 -12.30 -1.95
N LYS A 143 0.49 -12.23 -2.97
CA LYS A 143 0.56 -13.12 -4.16
C LYS A 143 1.84 -12.91 -4.97
N TYR A 144 2.37 -11.69 -4.97
CA TYR A 144 3.61 -11.35 -5.67
C TYR A 144 4.51 -10.48 -4.80
N LEU A 145 5.83 -10.69 -4.96
CA LEU A 145 6.86 -9.77 -4.53
C LEU A 145 7.30 -8.93 -5.75
N GLY A 146 7.05 -7.63 -5.69
CA GLY A 146 7.54 -6.69 -6.70
C GLY A 146 9.04 -6.47 -6.57
N ARG A 147 9.79 -6.66 -7.65
CA ARG A 147 11.23 -6.39 -7.74
C ARG A 147 11.48 -5.29 -8.77
N VAL A 148 12.23 -4.28 -8.36
CA VAL A 148 12.77 -3.23 -9.24
C VAL A 148 14.29 -3.25 -9.12
N ASP A 149 14.97 -3.42 -10.24
CA ASP A 149 16.42 -3.32 -10.32
C ASP A 149 16.78 -2.00 -11.01
N LEU A 150 17.58 -1.17 -10.34
CA LEU A 150 18.04 0.13 -10.86
C LEU A 150 19.54 0.06 -11.15
N LYS A 151 19.93 0.50 -12.34
CA LYS A 151 21.34 0.73 -12.67
C LYS A 151 21.64 2.22 -12.49
N VAL A 152 22.53 2.52 -11.56
CA VAL A 152 22.90 3.90 -11.22
C VAL A 152 24.32 4.20 -11.70
N LYS A 153 24.51 5.35 -12.37
CA LYS A 153 25.82 5.88 -12.75
C LYS A 153 25.84 7.39 -12.51
N ASN A 154 26.89 7.88 -11.85
CA ASN A 154 27.07 9.30 -11.55
C ASN A 154 25.82 9.93 -10.88
N GLY A 155 25.24 9.21 -9.91
CA GLY A 155 24.04 9.61 -9.19
C GLY A 155 22.76 9.73 -10.01
N LYS A 156 22.67 9.03 -11.14
CA LYS A 156 21.47 8.98 -11.99
C LYS A 156 21.12 7.56 -12.38
N VAL A 157 19.82 7.27 -12.45
CA VAL A 157 19.31 6.03 -13.05
C VAL A 157 19.57 6.08 -14.55
N VAL A 158 20.32 5.10 -15.06
CA VAL A 158 20.61 4.96 -16.50
C VAL A 158 19.89 3.78 -17.14
N ASP A 159 19.41 2.83 -16.34
CA ASP A 159 18.64 1.68 -16.80
C ASP A 159 17.80 1.13 -15.65
N THR A 160 16.68 0.49 -15.99
CA THR A 160 15.76 -0.11 -15.01
C THR A 160 15.16 -1.39 -15.54
N SER A 161 14.95 -2.36 -14.66
CA SER A 161 14.05 -3.48 -14.93
C SER A 161 13.10 -3.73 -13.77
N SER A 162 11.98 -4.40 -14.05
CA SER A 162 11.03 -4.78 -13.02
C SER A 162 10.41 -6.14 -13.32
N ASN A 163 10.02 -6.82 -12.25
CA ASN A 163 9.35 -8.12 -12.33
C ASN A 163 8.40 -8.32 -11.14
N LEU A 164 7.37 -9.14 -11.33
CA LEU A 164 6.57 -9.69 -10.25
C LEU A 164 6.99 -11.14 -10.01
N ILE A 165 7.51 -11.42 -8.82
CA ILE A 165 7.91 -12.75 -8.40
C ILE A 165 6.72 -13.39 -7.70
N PRO A 166 6.07 -14.43 -8.27
CA PRO A 166 4.93 -15.08 -7.63
C PRO A 166 5.37 -15.82 -6.36
N VAL A 167 4.56 -15.73 -5.31
CA VAL A 167 4.79 -16.39 -4.02
C VAL A 167 3.92 -17.64 -3.96
N PHE A 168 4.47 -18.74 -4.45
CA PHE A 168 3.82 -20.06 -4.42
C PHE A 168 4.26 -20.81 -3.16
N SER A 169 3.32 -21.11 -2.26
CA SER A 169 3.59 -21.75 -0.96
C SER A 169 4.06 -23.20 -1.05
N ASP A 170 3.80 -23.86 -2.18
CA ASP A 170 4.25 -25.20 -2.53
C ASP A 170 5.66 -25.22 -3.15
N ILE A 171 6.18 -24.07 -3.57
CA ILE A 171 7.51 -23.92 -4.18
C ILE A 171 8.49 -23.23 -3.21
N VAL A 172 8.03 -22.21 -2.49
CA VAL A 172 8.86 -21.44 -1.55
C VAL A 172 8.67 -21.99 -0.14
N ALA A 173 9.75 -22.54 0.42
CA ALA A 173 9.73 -23.06 1.80
C ALA A 173 9.38 -21.93 2.80
N PRO A 174 8.40 -22.16 3.70
CA PRO A 174 8.07 -21.19 4.74
C PRO A 174 9.26 -20.91 5.66
N ASP A 175 9.45 -19.64 6.04
CA ASP A 175 10.44 -19.27 7.04
C ASP A 175 10.07 -19.86 8.41
N LYS A 176 11.06 -20.46 9.11
CA LYS A 176 10.82 -21.20 10.34
C LYS A 176 10.39 -20.31 11.50
N GLU A 177 11.02 -19.13 11.63
CA GLU A 177 10.72 -18.19 12.72
C GLU A 177 9.35 -17.56 12.50
N MET A 178 9.03 -17.17 11.26
CA MET A 178 7.70 -16.64 10.91
C MET A 178 6.61 -17.70 11.11
N THR A 179 6.86 -18.95 10.73
CA THR A 179 5.91 -20.06 10.94
C THR A 179 5.62 -20.26 12.43
N LYS A 180 6.67 -20.24 13.26
CA LYS A 180 6.54 -20.34 14.72
C LYS A 180 5.75 -19.17 15.30
N LEU A 181 6.02 -17.94 14.86
CA LEU A 181 5.31 -16.73 15.28
C LEU A 181 3.82 -16.81 14.93
N ILE A 182 3.49 -17.15 13.68
CA ILE A 182 2.10 -17.28 13.23
C ILE A 182 1.37 -18.34 14.05
N LYS A 183 1.98 -19.50 14.29
CA LYS A 183 1.40 -20.57 15.11
C LYS A 183 1.13 -20.09 16.54
N GLN A 184 2.08 -19.37 17.15
CA GLN A 184 1.93 -18.83 18.50
C GLN A 184 0.76 -17.83 18.57
N ILE A 185 0.67 -16.90 17.63
CA ILE A 185 -0.41 -15.88 17.59
C ILE A 185 -1.78 -16.54 17.35
N ARG A 186 -1.85 -17.55 16.48
CA ARG A 186 -3.12 -18.21 16.10
C ARG A 186 -3.58 -19.26 17.09
N SER A 187 -2.69 -19.85 17.88
CA SER A 187 -3.01 -20.98 18.78
C SER A 187 -4.24 -20.74 19.68
N PRO A 188 -4.45 -19.55 20.29
CA PRO A 188 -5.64 -19.29 21.10
C PRO A 188 -6.95 -19.28 20.30
N TYR A 189 -6.89 -19.08 18.98
CA TYR A 189 -8.04 -18.89 18.09
C TYR A 189 -8.24 -20.05 17.11
N GLU A 190 -7.37 -21.05 17.13
CA GLU A 190 -7.29 -22.10 16.11
C GLU A 190 -8.60 -22.89 15.97
N LYS A 191 -9.27 -23.16 17.08
CA LYS A 191 -10.58 -23.84 17.08
C LYS A 191 -11.64 -23.02 16.34
N GLU A 192 -11.71 -21.71 16.59
CA GLU A 192 -12.72 -20.86 15.96
C GLU A 192 -12.38 -20.57 14.51
N CYS A 193 -11.11 -20.25 14.19
CA CYS A 193 -10.69 -19.99 12.82
C CYS A 193 -10.84 -21.20 11.88
N ASN A 194 -10.81 -22.43 12.41
CA ASN A 194 -11.00 -23.66 11.64
C ASN A 194 -12.40 -24.27 11.81
N ARG A 195 -13.32 -23.59 12.50
CA ARG A 195 -14.69 -24.07 12.64
C ARG A 195 -15.38 -24.04 11.28
N ILE A 196 -15.78 -25.21 10.79
CA ILE A 196 -16.54 -25.33 9.54
C ILE A 196 -17.97 -24.84 9.81
N ILE A 197 -18.36 -23.75 9.16
CA ILE A 197 -19.70 -23.15 9.26
C ILE A 197 -20.59 -23.43 8.05
N GLY A 198 -20.01 -23.94 6.97
CA GLY A 198 -20.70 -24.23 5.72
C GLY A 198 -19.78 -24.84 4.68
N LYS A 199 -20.35 -25.28 3.56
CA LYS A 199 -19.65 -25.79 2.39
C LYS A 199 -20.30 -25.20 1.14
N THR A 200 -19.53 -25.08 0.07
CA THR A 200 -20.00 -24.61 -1.25
C THR A 200 -19.48 -25.55 -2.32
N ASP A 201 -20.30 -25.84 -3.33
CA ASP A 201 -19.89 -26.56 -4.53
C ASP A 201 -19.36 -25.62 -5.62
N ASN A 202 -19.56 -24.31 -5.45
CA ASN A 202 -19.16 -23.26 -6.38
C ASN A 202 -18.04 -22.37 -5.82
N LEU A 203 -17.25 -21.78 -6.72
CA LEU A 203 -16.22 -20.82 -6.35
C LEU A 203 -16.84 -19.53 -5.79
N LEU A 204 -16.37 -19.13 -4.61
CA LEU A 204 -16.70 -17.84 -4.00
C LEU A 204 -15.55 -16.86 -4.23
N TYR A 205 -15.82 -15.78 -4.95
CA TYR A 205 -14.85 -14.71 -5.23
C TYR A 205 -15.42 -13.33 -4.92
N ARG A 206 -14.52 -12.40 -4.60
CA ARG A 206 -14.85 -11.02 -4.20
C ARG A 206 -14.60 -9.97 -5.28
N ARG A 207 -13.44 -10.04 -5.96
CA ARG A 207 -13.08 -9.00 -6.94
C ARG A 207 -13.83 -9.20 -8.26
N GLY A 208 -14.70 -8.25 -8.58
CA GLY A 208 -15.33 -8.03 -9.89
C GLY A 208 -15.75 -6.57 -10.01
N ASN A 209 -16.01 -6.09 -11.24
CA ASN A 209 -16.43 -4.70 -11.44
C ASN A 209 -17.92 -4.47 -11.13
N PHE A 210 -18.74 -5.52 -11.26
CA PHE A 210 -20.19 -5.44 -11.06
C PHE A 210 -20.70 -6.41 -10.00
N ASN A 211 -20.10 -7.59 -9.88
CA ASN A 211 -20.49 -8.59 -8.89
C ASN A 211 -19.35 -9.55 -8.52
N GLY A 212 -19.46 -10.18 -7.36
CA GLY A 212 -18.69 -11.33 -6.89
C GLY A 212 -19.58 -12.35 -6.19
N SER A 213 -19.38 -13.64 -6.44
CA SER A 213 -20.23 -14.68 -5.85
C SER A 213 -20.17 -14.75 -4.32
N TRP A 214 -19.14 -14.19 -3.69
CA TRP A 214 -19.13 -14.00 -2.24
C TRP A 214 -20.06 -12.87 -1.78
N ASP A 215 -20.17 -11.78 -2.55
CA ASP A 215 -21.10 -10.69 -2.30
C ASP A 215 -22.55 -11.15 -2.42
N ASP A 216 -22.86 -12.00 -3.40
CA ASP A 216 -24.19 -12.61 -3.56
C ASP A 216 -24.62 -13.35 -2.28
N VAL A 217 -23.74 -14.18 -1.71
CA VAL A 217 -24.01 -14.91 -0.46
C VAL A 217 -24.31 -13.96 0.71
N ILE A 218 -23.60 -12.84 0.81
CA ILE A 218 -23.84 -11.84 1.87
C ILE A 218 -25.19 -11.15 1.66
N CYS A 219 -25.45 -10.69 0.43
CA CYS A 219 -26.67 -9.99 0.09
C CYS A 219 -27.90 -10.87 0.30
N ASP A 220 -27.87 -12.11 -0.19
CA ASP A 220 -28.95 -13.09 -0.03
C ASP A 220 -29.23 -13.39 1.44
N ALA A 221 -28.18 -13.58 2.25
CA ALA A 221 -28.33 -13.82 3.68
C ALA A 221 -28.96 -12.62 4.39
N ILE A 222 -28.58 -11.39 4.05
CA ILE A 222 -29.19 -10.18 4.63
C ILE A 222 -30.67 -10.08 4.22
N MET A 223 -30.98 -10.26 2.94
CA MET A 223 -32.36 -10.19 2.45
C MET A 223 -33.25 -11.23 3.13
N GLN A 224 -32.75 -12.47 3.28
CA GLN A 224 -33.48 -13.55 3.94
C GLN A 224 -33.67 -13.30 5.45
N GLU A 225 -32.63 -12.88 6.17
CA GLU A 225 -32.67 -12.73 7.64
C GLU A 225 -33.30 -11.42 8.11
N ARG A 226 -33.38 -10.41 7.24
CA ARG A 226 -33.90 -9.08 7.56
C ARG A 226 -35.18 -8.70 6.84
N ASP A 227 -35.71 -9.59 5.99
CA ASP A 227 -36.92 -9.37 5.19
C ASP A 227 -36.84 -8.06 4.38
N THR A 228 -35.68 -7.84 3.73
CA THR A 228 -35.42 -6.63 2.93
C THR A 228 -35.44 -6.95 1.44
N GLU A 229 -36.00 -6.06 0.65
CA GLU A 229 -36.08 -6.20 -0.82
C GLU A 229 -34.76 -5.92 -1.53
N ILE A 230 -33.86 -5.15 -0.92
CA ILE A 230 -32.57 -4.74 -1.50
C ILE A 230 -31.48 -4.80 -0.42
N SER A 231 -30.34 -5.41 -0.77
CA SER A 231 -29.10 -5.39 0.03
C SER A 231 -27.95 -4.84 -0.81
N LEU A 232 -27.02 -4.12 -0.18
CA LEU A 232 -25.86 -3.49 -0.81
C LEU A 232 -24.57 -3.96 -0.12
N SER A 233 -23.64 -4.50 -0.92
CA SER A 233 -22.30 -4.96 -0.51
C SER A 233 -21.23 -4.23 -1.31
#